data_AF-A0A355SGW5-F1
#
_entry.id   AF-A0A355SGW5-F1
#
_cell.length_a   1.000
_cell.length_b   1.000
_cell.length_c   1.000
_cell.angle_alpha   90.00
_cell.angle_beta   90.00
_cell.angle_gamma   90.00
#
_symmetry.space_group_name_H-M   'P 1'
#
loop_
_entity.id
_entity.type
_entity.pdbx_description
1 polymer ?
#
loop_
_entity_poly.entity_id
_entity_poly.type
_entity_poly.pdbx_seq_one_letter_code
_entity_poly.pdbx_strand_id
1 'polypeptide(L)'
;YVDDSGKIQWGPIQPGAKPYLELMREWYKDGLINKDFTTADFNRRMAEATSKDTAVIMDSPDTMWGVWKTGQNNIDFVEAPYPVLKKGDKPTSTYFHWKNGGWPASITTSCKNVEAAAKFLDFGYTKKGWEIYNWGLENRTHKIDDKGMPYYPDDSIMYHDPDNIPLSNLVWKYKLHQGPFIRDEHHANPLLVAK
;
A
#
# COMPACT_ATOMS: atom_id res chain seq x y z
N TYR A 1 12.97 18.12 1.29
CA TYR A 1 14.01 17.10 1.51
C TYR A 1 15.13 17.72 2.34
N VAL A 2 15.96 16.91 2.98
CA VAL A 2 17.18 17.42 3.65
C VAL A 2 18.32 17.32 2.64
N ASP A 3 19.02 18.43 2.37
CA ASP A 3 20.16 18.41 1.46
C ASP A 3 21.44 17.88 2.12
N ASP A 4 22.52 17.75 1.34
CA ASP A 4 23.81 17.25 1.81
C ASP A 4 24.46 18.14 2.89
N SER A 5 24.00 19.39 3.04
CA SER A 5 24.42 20.32 4.09
C SER A 5 23.56 20.23 5.37
N GLY A 6 22.56 19.34 5.39
CA GLY A 6 21.64 19.16 6.50
C GLY A 6 20.49 20.19 6.54
N LYS A 7 20.28 20.98 5.47
CA LYS A 7 19.24 22.01 5.44
C LYS A 7 17.94 21.48 4.83
N ILE A 8 16.82 21.96 5.36
CA ILE A 8 15.49 21.65 4.83
C ILE A 8 15.28 22.45 3.55
N GLN A 9 14.97 21.74 2.47
CA GLN A 9 14.70 22.27 1.14
C GLN A 9 13.28 21.95 0.68
N TRP A 10 12.69 22.86 -0.09
CA TRP A 10 11.43 22.65 -0.80
C TRP A 10 11.73 22.30 -2.27
N GLY A 11 11.45 21.07 -2.68
CA GLY A 11 11.79 20.56 -4.02
C GLY A 11 11.26 21.40 -5.19
N PRO A 12 9.97 21.76 -5.19
CA PRO A 12 9.37 22.52 -6.29
C PRO A 12 9.98 23.90 -6.61
N ILE A 13 10.77 24.50 -5.71
CA ILE A 13 11.42 25.81 -5.95
C ILE A 13 12.89 25.68 -6.34
N GLN A 14 13.43 24.46 -6.39
CA GLN A 14 14.83 24.24 -6.71
C GLN A 14 15.11 24.51 -8.20
N PRO A 15 16.34 24.91 -8.58
CA PRO A 15 16.69 25.15 -9.98
C PRO A 15 16.37 23.97 -10.92
N GLY A 16 16.45 22.73 -10.43
CA GLY A 16 16.14 21.51 -11.18
C GLY A 16 14.65 21.27 -11.46
N ALA A 17 13.74 21.98 -10.78
CA ALA A 17 12.30 21.78 -10.93
C ALA A 17 11.80 22.15 -12.34
N LYS A 18 12.30 23.25 -12.92
CA LYS A 18 11.89 23.67 -14.27
C LYS A 18 12.33 22.67 -15.36
N PRO A 19 13.61 22.26 -15.45
CA PRO A 19 14.03 21.23 -16.40
C PRO A 19 13.26 19.91 -16.26
N TYR A 20 12.94 19.51 -15.03
CA TYR A 20 12.11 18.33 -14.77
C TYR A 20 10.71 18.48 -15.38
N LEU A 21 10.03 19.62 -15.14
CA LEU A 21 8.70 19.87 -15.69
C LEU A 21 8.71 19.99 -17.22
N GLU A 22 9.78 20.54 -17.80
CA GLU A 22 9.97 20.57 -19.26
C GLU A 22 10.08 19.15 -19.83
N LEU A 23 10.82 18.25 -19.18
CA LEU A 23 10.90 16.84 -19.58
C LEU A 23 9.55 16.12 -19.45
N MET A 24 8.84 16.30 -18.33
CA MET A 24 7.49 15.71 -18.15
C MET A 24 6.50 16.23 -19.19
N ARG A 25 6.60 17.51 -19.58
CA ARG A 25 5.80 18.09 -20.66
C ARG A 25 6.10 17.44 -22.00
N GLU A 26 7.36 17.20 -22.34
CA GLU A 26 7.69 16.48 -23.58
C GLU A 26 7.15 15.05 -23.56
N TRP A 27 7.30 14.31 -22.46
CA TRP A 27 6.71 12.96 -22.35
C TRP A 27 5.19 12.96 -22.46
N TYR A 28 4.53 13.98 -21.92
CA TYR A 28 3.10 14.17 -22.08
C TYR A 28 2.72 14.44 -23.54
N LYS A 29 3.47 15.30 -24.24
CA LYS A 29 3.26 15.63 -25.65
C LYS A 29 3.48 14.42 -26.55
N ASP A 30 4.47 13.59 -26.23
CA ASP A 30 4.80 12.35 -26.95
C ASP A 30 3.81 11.20 -26.66
N GLY A 31 2.85 11.41 -25.74
CA GLY A 31 1.83 10.43 -25.39
C GLY A 31 2.31 9.31 -24.46
N LEU A 32 3.45 9.49 -23.79
CA LEU A 32 4.01 8.52 -22.84
C LEU A 32 3.35 8.61 -21.46
N ILE A 33 2.72 9.74 -21.15
CA ILE A 33 1.96 9.94 -19.91
C ILE A 33 0.48 9.94 -20.26
N ASN A 34 -0.31 9.25 -19.44
CA ASN A 34 -1.76 9.26 -19.57
C ASN A 34 -2.30 10.71 -19.57
N LYS A 35 -3.15 11.07 -20.54
CA LYS A 35 -3.74 12.41 -20.68
C LYS A 35 -4.63 12.81 -19.50
N ASP A 36 -5.28 11.83 -18.89
CA ASP A 36 -6.22 11.99 -17.79
C ASP A 36 -5.57 11.79 -16.42
N PHE A 37 -4.23 11.77 -16.32
CA PHE A 37 -3.52 11.46 -15.06
C PHE A 37 -3.90 12.36 -13.87
N THR A 38 -4.45 13.56 -14.12
CA THR A 38 -4.89 14.49 -13.09
C THR A 38 -6.35 14.33 -12.67
N THR A 39 -7.16 13.62 -13.47
CA THR A 39 -8.61 13.47 -13.27
C THR A 39 -9.06 12.02 -13.11
N ALA A 40 -8.21 11.05 -13.45
CA ALA A 40 -8.48 9.63 -13.29
C ALA A 40 -8.60 9.25 -11.81
N ASP A 41 -9.78 8.73 -11.45
CA ASP A 41 -9.97 8.10 -10.15
C ASP A 41 -9.34 6.70 -10.11
N PHE A 42 -9.42 6.04 -8.95
CA PHE A 42 -8.85 4.71 -8.77
C PHE A 42 -9.35 3.70 -9.81
N ASN A 43 -10.66 3.67 -10.07
CA ASN A 43 -11.25 2.70 -11.00
C ASN A 43 -10.77 2.94 -12.44
N ARG A 44 -10.72 4.21 -12.87
CA ARG A 44 -10.22 4.56 -14.19
C ARG A 44 -8.75 4.20 -14.36
N ARG A 45 -7.91 4.48 -13.35
CA ARG A 45 -6.49 4.08 -13.37
C ARG A 45 -6.33 2.56 -13.47
N MET A 46 -7.12 1.77 -12.76
CA MET A 46 -7.03 0.29 -12.82
C MET A 46 -7.54 -0.28 -14.14
N ALA A 47 -8.58 0.32 -14.73
CA ALA A 47 -9.03 -0.04 -16.08
C ALA A 47 -7.93 0.25 -17.13
N GLU A 48 -7.24 1.37 -17.01
CA GLU A 48 -6.10 1.69 -17.87
C GLU A 48 -4.92 0.74 -17.63
N ALA A 49 -4.64 0.43 -16.37
CA ALA A 49 -3.57 -0.49 -15.99
C ALA A 49 -3.68 -1.87 -16.66
N THR A 50 -4.92 -2.34 -16.88
CA THR A 50 -5.21 -3.63 -17.51
C THR A 50 -5.38 -3.56 -19.02
N SER A 51 -5.34 -2.36 -19.60
CA SER A 51 -5.40 -2.18 -21.05
C SER A 51 -4.07 -2.54 -21.71
N LYS A 52 -4.14 -2.89 -23.00
CA LYS A 52 -2.97 -3.15 -23.84
C LYS A 52 -2.03 -1.95 -24.04
N ASP A 53 -2.47 -0.75 -23.66
CA ASP A 53 -1.74 0.50 -23.87
C ASP A 53 -0.85 0.87 -22.66
N THR A 54 -0.98 0.15 -21.53
CA THR A 54 -0.15 0.38 -20.34
C THR A 54 1.06 -0.53 -20.31
N ALA A 55 2.25 0.08 -20.33
CA ALA A 55 3.52 -0.64 -20.13
C ALA A 55 4.08 -0.49 -18.70
N VAL A 56 3.77 0.63 -18.03
CA VAL A 56 4.30 0.96 -16.70
C VAL A 56 3.22 1.62 -15.87
N ILE A 57 3.11 1.22 -14.60
CA ILE A 57 2.30 1.90 -13.60
C ILE A 57 3.14 2.16 -12.35
N MET A 58 2.86 3.29 -11.69
CA MET A 58 3.43 3.60 -10.39
C MET A 58 2.35 3.39 -9.34
N ASP A 59 2.32 2.19 -8.75
CA ASP A 59 1.39 1.79 -7.70
C ASP A 59 2.03 0.78 -6.74
N SER A 60 1.30 0.39 -5.71
CA SER A 60 1.80 -0.58 -4.74
C SER A 60 1.83 -2.00 -5.33
N PRO A 61 2.85 -2.83 -5.03
CA PRO A 61 2.96 -4.18 -5.56
C PRO A 61 1.76 -5.07 -5.22
N ASP A 62 1.14 -4.89 -4.04
CA ASP A 62 -0.04 -5.63 -3.61
C ASP A 62 -1.30 -5.26 -4.42
N THR A 63 -1.49 -3.97 -4.74
CA THR A 63 -2.57 -3.53 -5.64
C THR A 63 -2.39 -4.16 -7.01
N MET A 64 -1.17 -4.08 -7.56
CA MET A 64 -0.90 -4.62 -8.89
C MET A 64 -0.91 -6.15 -8.91
N TRP A 65 -0.56 -6.82 -7.82
CA TRP A 65 -0.75 -8.26 -7.71
C TRP A 65 -2.21 -8.64 -7.85
N GLY A 66 -3.10 -7.97 -7.10
CA GLY A 66 -4.55 -8.16 -7.21
C GLY A 66 -5.08 -7.87 -8.61
N VAL A 67 -4.63 -6.80 -9.25
CA VAL A 67 -5.16 -6.34 -10.54
C VAL A 67 -4.59 -7.11 -11.73
N TRP A 68 -3.29 -7.33 -11.78
CA TRP A 68 -2.61 -7.98 -12.91
C TRP A 68 -2.49 -9.47 -12.74
N LYS A 69 -2.00 -9.96 -11.60
CA LYS A 69 -1.66 -11.38 -11.45
C LYS A 69 -2.87 -12.26 -11.17
N THR A 70 -3.83 -11.79 -10.39
CA THR A 70 -5.01 -12.60 -10.02
C THR A 70 -6.13 -12.51 -11.06
N GLY A 71 -7.07 -13.47 -11.03
CA GLY A 71 -8.28 -13.45 -11.84
C GLY A 71 -8.03 -13.66 -13.33
N GLN A 72 -8.74 -12.89 -14.17
CA GLN A 72 -8.77 -13.08 -15.62
C GLN A 72 -7.58 -12.45 -16.36
N ASN A 73 -6.89 -11.49 -15.74
CA ASN A 73 -5.78 -10.80 -16.39
C ASN A 73 -4.54 -11.69 -16.47
N ASN A 74 -4.14 -12.31 -15.35
CA ASN A 74 -2.95 -13.17 -15.25
C ASN A 74 -1.71 -12.60 -15.98
N ILE A 75 -1.50 -11.30 -15.80
CA ILE A 75 -0.39 -10.54 -16.36
C ILE A 75 0.78 -10.65 -15.39
N ASP A 76 1.90 -11.17 -15.87
CA ASP A 76 3.16 -11.15 -15.13
C ASP A 76 3.77 -9.76 -15.14
N PHE A 77 4.35 -9.36 -14.01
CA PHE A 77 5.00 -8.06 -13.87
C PHE A 77 6.24 -8.17 -13.00
N VAL A 78 7.10 -7.17 -13.11
CA VAL A 78 8.32 -7.03 -12.32
C VAL A 78 8.36 -5.65 -11.70
N GLU A 79 8.97 -5.55 -10.53
CA GLU A 79 9.31 -4.26 -9.94
C GLU A 79 10.43 -3.60 -10.76
N ALA A 80 10.31 -2.29 -10.97
CA ALA A 80 11.33 -1.48 -11.63
C ALA A 80 11.95 -0.49 -10.62
N PRO A 81 13.26 -0.19 -10.71
CA PRO A 81 13.86 0.85 -9.91
C PRO A 81 13.27 2.22 -10.28
N TYR A 82 13.34 3.16 -9.34
CA TYR A 82 12.97 4.56 -9.61
C TYR A 82 13.77 5.11 -10.79
N PRO A 83 13.13 5.82 -11.74
CA PRO A 83 13.80 6.34 -12.91
C PRO A 83 14.84 7.40 -12.51
N VAL A 84 15.96 7.38 -13.21
CA VAL A 84 17.04 8.36 -13.07
C VAL A 84 17.35 9.00 -14.40
N LEU A 85 17.84 10.24 -14.39
CA LEU A 85 18.09 11.00 -15.61
C LEU A 85 19.24 10.42 -16.43
N LYS A 86 20.32 9.96 -15.78
CA LYS A 86 21.47 9.36 -16.45
C LYS A 86 21.70 7.94 -15.95
N LYS A 87 22.08 7.05 -16.86
CA LYS A 87 22.40 5.66 -16.52
C LYS A 87 23.50 5.60 -15.46
N GLY A 88 23.24 4.88 -14.37
CA GLY A 88 24.16 4.73 -13.25
C GLY A 88 23.98 5.74 -12.13
N ASP A 89 23.15 6.77 -12.32
CA ASP A 89 22.77 7.69 -11.24
C ASP A 89 22.00 6.93 -10.15
N LYS A 90 22.11 7.43 -8.91
CA LYS A 90 21.29 6.98 -7.79
C LYS A 90 20.01 7.81 -7.74
N PRO A 91 18.84 7.20 -7.46
CA PRO A 91 17.62 7.96 -7.22
C PRO A 91 17.81 8.95 -6.06
N THR A 92 17.47 10.22 -6.29
CA THR A 92 17.53 11.27 -5.27
C THR A 92 16.36 11.22 -4.30
N SER A 93 15.26 10.59 -4.72
CA SER A 93 14.13 10.23 -3.87
C SER A 93 13.68 8.81 -4.19
N THR A 94 13.25 8.13 -3.14
CA THR A 94 12.55 6.84 -3.21
C THR A 94 11.39 6.90 -2.25
N TYR A 95 10.45 5.95 -2.36
CA TYR A 95 9.46 5.78 -1.32
C TYR A 95 10.15 5.37 -0.02
N PHE A 96 9.92 6.16 1.03
CA PHE A 96 10.40 5.87 2.38
C PHE A 96 9.19 5.64 3.28
N HIS A 97 9.07 4.44 3.84
CA HIS A 97 8.01 4.14 4.79
C HIS A 97 8.38 4.71 6.16
N TRP A 98 7.73 5.79 6.55
CA TRP A 98 7.97 6.44 7.84
C TRP A 98 7.48 5.54 8.98
N LYS A 99 8.21 5.54 10.11
CA LYS A 99 7.77 4.85 11.34
C LYS A 99 6.38 5.28 11.82
N ASN A 100 6.00 6.52 11.52
CA ASN A 100 4.63 7.02 11.67
C ASN A 100 4.15 7.53 10.32
N GLY A 101 3.18 6.84 9.73
CA GLY A 101 2.60 7.17 8.42
C GLY A 101 1.58 8.31 8.45
N GLY A 102 1.36 8.97 9.59
CA GLY A 102 0.44 10.11 9.70
C GLY A 102 -1.03 9.75 9.90
N TRP A 103 -1.33 8.56 10.42
CA TRP A 103 -2.69 8.12 10.74
C TRP A 103 -2.92 8.03 12.27
N PRO A 104 -2.86 9.15 13.00
CA PRO A 104 -3.04 9.13 14.44
C PRO A 104 -4.51 8.87 14.81
N ALA A 105 -4.72 8.05 15.83
CA ALA A 105 -5.98 8.05 16.58
C ALA A 105 -5.89 9.09 17.71
N SER A 106 -6.98 9.77 18.02
CA SER A 106 -7.04 10.76 19.11
C SER A 106 -8.36 10.63 19.88
N ILE A 107 -8.29 10.83 21.19
CA ILE A 107 -9.46 10.86 22.07
C ILE A 107 -9.92 12.31 22.19
N THR A 108 -11.17 12.59 21.81
CA THR A 108 -11.73 13.93 21.86
C THR A 108 -11.94 14.39 23.31
N THR A 109 -11.95 15.71 23.53
CA THR A 109 -12.26 16.32 24.84
C THR A 109 -13.70 16.05 25.31
N SER A 110 -14.59 15.65 24.41
CA SER A 110 -15.99 15.28 24.72
C SER A 110 -16.16 13.82 25.16
N CYS A 111 -15.13 12.99 25.07
CA CYS A 111 -15.19 11.58 25.44
C CYS A 111 -15.55 11.42 26.92
N LYS A 112 -16.66 10.73 27.21
CA LYS A 112 -17.15 10.54 28.58
C LYS A 112 -16.34 9.51 29.38
N ASN A 113 -15.64 8.61 28.70
CA ASN A 113 -14.82 7.58 29.33
C ASN A 113 -13.47 7.46 28.61
N VAL A 114 -12.57 8.37 28.93
CA VAL A 114 -11.22 8.44 28.35
C VAL A 114 -10.41 7.18 28.64
N GLU A 115 -10.55 6.58 29.83
CA GLU A 115 -9.81 5.37 30.21
C GLU A 115 -10.20 4.18 29.35
N ALA A 116 -11.49 3.93 29.14
CA ALA A 116 -11.95 2.85 28.26
C ALA A 116 -11.52 3.08 26.81
N ALA A 117 -11.59 4.32 26.32
CA ALA A 117 -11.10 4.67 25.00
C ALA A 117 -9.59 4.40 24.87
N ALA A 118 -8.78 4.80 25.85
CA ALA A 118 -7.35 4.54 25.86
C ALA A 118 -7.04 3.04 25.87
N LYS A 119 -7.73 2.25 26.71
CA LYS A 119 -7.60 0.78 26.75
C LYS A 119 -7.96 0.13 25.41
N PHE A 120 -8.97 0.64 24.71
CA PHE A 120 -9.34 0.15 23.38
C PHE A 120 -8.26 0.44 22.33
N LEU A 121 -7.63 1.62 22.36
CA LEU A 121 -6.51 1.93 21.47
C LEU A 121 -5.27 1.11 21.83
N ASP A 122 -5.01 0.89 23.12
CA ASP A 122 -3.88 0.09 23.61
C ASP A 122 -4.00 -1.40 23.26
N PHE A 123 -5.22 -1.92 23.12
CA PHE A 123 -5.47 -3.32 22.76
C PHE A 123 -4.69 -3.76 21.51
N GLY A 124 -4.56 -2.90 20.50
CA GLY A 124 -3.82 -3.19 19.26
C GLY A 124 -2.32 -3.46 19.46
N TYR A 125 -1.76 -3.06 20.61
CA TYR A 125 -0.37 -3.32 20.97
C TYR A 125 -0.19 -4.59 21.82
N THR A 126 -1.27 -5.28 22.16
CA THR A 126 -1.22 -6.61 22.78
C THR A 126 -1.02 -7.70 21.71
N LYS A 127 -0.59 -8.91 22.12
CA LYS A 127 -0.46 -10.05 21.18
C LYS A 127 -1.79 -10.36 20.47
N LYS A 128 -2.92 -10.36 21.19
CA LYS A 128 -4.22 -10.67 20.60
C LYS A 128 -4.73 -9.55 19.69
N GLY A 129 -4.49 -8.28 20.05
CA GLY A 129 -4.85 -7.16 19.17
C GLY A 129 -4.00 -7.11 17.91
N TRP A 130 -2.69 -7.34 18.02
CA TRP A 130 -1.79 -7.51 16.89
C TRP A 130 -2.28 -8.60 15.94
N GLU A 131 -2.64 -9.77 16.49
CA GLU A 131 -3.17 -10.90 15.73
C GLU A 131 -4.47 -10.51 14.99
N ILE A 132 -5.48 -10.01 15.71
CA ILE A 132 -6.78 -9.70 15.13
C ILE A 132 -6.66 -8.59 14.06
N TYR A 133 -5.93 -7.52 14.36
CA TYR A 133 -5.85 -6.39 13.44
C TYR A 133 -5.04 -6.69 12.18
N ASN A 134 -3.99 -7.54 12.28
CA ASN A 134 -3.18 -7.91 11.11
C ASN A 134 -3.70 -9.13 10.36
N TRP A 135 -4.33 -10.09 11.02
CA TRP A 135 -4.65 -11.40 10.45
C TRP A 135 -6.15 -11.71 10.44
N GLY A 136 -6.96 -10.89 11.07
CA GLY A 136 -8.41 -11.07 11.18
C GLY A 136 -8.80 -12.09 12.26
N LEU A 137 -9.87 -12.84 12.02
CA LEU A 137 -10.42 -13.76 13.00
C LEU A 137 -9.80 -15.16 12.87
N GLU A 138 -9.24 -15.67 13.96
CA GLU A 138 -8.74 -17.05 14.07
C GLU A 138 -9.84 -18.06 13.69
N ASN A 139 -9.46 -19.11 12.97
CA ASN A 139 -10.35 -20.13 12.39
C ASN A 139 -11.32 -19.64 11.31
N ARG A 140 -11.25 -18.37 10.91
CA ARG A 140 -12.01 -17.82 9.79
C ARG A 140 -11.08 -17.33 8.68
N THR A 141 -10.16 -16.44 9.03
CA THR A 141 -9.18 -15.89 8.10
C THR A 141 -7.83 -16.56 8.26
N HIS A 142 -7.37 -16.81 9.49
CA HIS A 142 -6.05 -17.38 9.76
C HIS A 142 -6.11 -18.52 10.78
N LYS A 143 -5.03 -19.29 10.88
CA LYS A 143 -4.75 -20.25 11.97
C LYS A 143 -3.38 -19.93 12.57
N ILE A 144 -3.09 -20.48 13.73
CA ILE A 144 -1.80 -20.34 14.42
C ILE A 144 -0.99 -21.63 14.21
N ASP A 145 0.27 -21.50 13.82
CA ASP A 145 1.19 -22.64 13.66
C ASP A 145 1.79 -23.09 15.01
N ASP A 146 2.54 -24.20 14.98
CA ASP A 146 3.19 -24.75 16.18
C ASP A 146 4.24 -23.81 16.81
N LYS A 147 4.69 -22.79 16.07
CA LYS A 147 5.61 -21.75 16.56
C LYS A 147 4.87 -20.55 17.15
N GLY A 148 3.55 -20.56 17.14
CA GLY A 148 2.71 -19.48 17.64
C GLY A 148 2.56 -18.31 16.67
N MET A 149 2.87 -18.51 15.38
CA MET A 149 2.75 -17.51 14.33
C MET A 149 1.47 -17.72 13.50
N PRO A 150 0.72 -16.65 13.18
CA PRO A 150 -0.42 -16.74 12.28
C PRO A 150 -0.01 -17.09 10.84
N TYR A 151 -0.89 -17.81 10.13
CA TYR A 151 -0.80 -18.03 8.70
C TYR A 151 -2.21 -18.13 8.09
N TYR A 152 -2.33 -17.80 6.79
CA TYR A 152 -3.57 -18.00 6.03
C TYR A 152 -3.63 -19.45 5.51
N PRO A 153 -4.52 -20.31 6.02
CA PRO A 153 -4.70 -21.62 5.43
C PRO A 153 -5.41 -21.48 4.07
N ASP A 154 -5.09 -22.39 3.14
CA ASP A 154 -5.63 -22.36 1.78
C ASP A 154 -7.16 -22.38 1.78
N ASP A 155 -7.78 -23.10 2.74
CA ASP A 155 -9.23 -23.22 2.93
C ASP A 155 -9.90 -22.00 3.60
N SER A 156 -9.16 -20.94 3.92
CA SER A 156 -9.70 -19.77 4.62
C SER A 156 -10.68 -18.95 3.79
N ILE A 157 -11.50 -18.14 4.47
CA ILE A 157 -12.39 -17.18 3.82
C ILE A 157 -11.63 -16.14 2.99
N MET A 158 -10.31 -15.97 3.19
CA MET A 158 -9.51 -15.04 2.39
C MET A 158 -9.37 -15.50 0.94
N TYR A 159 -9.39 -16.82 0.70
CA TYR A 159 -9.24 -17.40 -0.64
C TYR A 159 -10.52 -18.06 -1.15
N HIS A 160 -11.46 -18.38 -0.25
CA HIS A 160 -12.74 -19.01 -0.57
C HIS A 160 -13.94 -18.24 0.00
N ASP A 161 -13.96 -16.91 -0.17
CA ASP A 161 -15.12 -16.10 0.21
C ASP A 161 -16.36 -16.49 -0.63
N PRO A 162 -17.51 -16.83 0.02
CA PRO A 162 -18.69 -17.33 -0.67
C PRO A 162 -19.37 -16.29 -1.58
N ASP A 163 -19.11 -15.00 -1.33
CA ASP A 163 -19.65 -13.90 -2.12
C ASP A 163 -18.72 -13.55 -3.31
N ASN A 164 -17.63 -14.29 -3.49
CA ASN A 164 -16.57 -14.05 -4.48
C ASN A 164 -16.01 -12.61 -4.42
N ILE A 165 -15.94 -12.03 -3.22
CA ILE A 165 -15.33 -10.71 -3.04
C ILE A 165 -13.82 -10.84 -3.37
N PRO A 166 -13.25 -9.96 -4.20
CA PRO A 166 -11.83 -9.98 -4.50
C PRO A 166 -10.98 -9.93 -3.24
N LEU A 167 -9.88 -10.72 -3.21
CA LEU A 167 -9.00 -10.81 -2.05
C LEU A 167 -8.49 -9.43 -1.57
N SER A 168 -8.23 -8.51 -2.50
CA SER A 168 -7.86 -7.12 -2.21
C SER A 168 -8.90 -6.37 -1.37
N ASN A 169 -10.18 -6.69 -1.51
CA ASN A 169 -11.27 -6.11 -0.72
C ASN A 169 -11.49 -6.86 0.60
N LEU A 170 -11.24 -8.18 0.63
CA LEU A 170 -11.36 -8.99 1.84
C LEU A 170 -10.37 -8.56 2.93
N VAL A 171 -9.18 -8.11 2.55
CA VAL A 171 -8.21 -7.51 3.48
C VAL A 171 -8.85 -6.36 4.26
N TRP A 172 -9.63 -5.50 3.61
CA TRP A 172 -10.32 -4.39 4.28
C TRP A 172 -11.56 -4.83 5.08
N LYS A 173 -12.19 -5.95 4.71
CA LYS A 173 -13.36 -6.51 5.41
C LYS A 173 -12.98 -7.15 6.75
N TYR A 174 -11.85 -7.86 6.78
CA TYR A 174 -11.48 -8.71 7.91
C TYR A 174 -10.30 -8.23 8.74
N LYS A 175 -9.56 -7.23 8.26
CA LYS A 175 -8.39 -6.71 8.95
C LYS A 175 -8.46 -5.19 9.06
N LEU A 176 -7.60 -4.66 9.93
CA LEU A 176 -7.40 -3.22 10.02
C LEU A 176 -6.15 -2.85 9.19
N HIS A 177 -6.32 -1.95 8.23
CA HIS A 177 -5.19 -1.48 7.44
C HIS A 177 -4.29 -0.50 8.22
N GLN A 178 -4.93 0.39 9.01
CA GLN A 178 -4.27 1.47 9.76
C GLN A 178 -4.98 1.74 11.09
N GLY A 179 -4.20 2.04 12.13
CA GLY A 179 -4.70 2.27 13.47
C GLY A 179 -3.62 2.15 14.56
N PRO A 180 -4.01 2.19 15.84
CA PRO A 180 -3.10 2.11 16.97
C PRO A 180 -2.65 0.67 17.24
N PHE A 181 -1.80 0.12 16.38
CA PHE A 181 -1.29 -1.24 16.53
C PHE A 181 0.06 -1.45 15.87
N ILE A 182 0.72 -2.54 16.25
CA ILE A 182 1.95 -3.00 15.58
C ILE A 182 1.55 -3.59 14.23
N ARG A 183 1.92 -2.96 13.12
CA ARG A 183 1.59 -3.44 11.76
C ARG A 183 2.58 -4.52 11.32
N ASP A 184 2.06 -5.62 10.78
CA ASP A 184 2.80 -6.75 10.20
C ASP A 184 2.40 -6.94 8.73
N GLU A 185 2.78 -5.99 7.89
CA GLU A 185 2.31 -5.91 6.51
C GLU A 185 2.83 -7.06 5.64
N HIS A 186 4.11 -7.43 5.76
CA HIS A 186 4.73 -8.38 4.84
C HIS A 186 4.31 -9.84 5.08
N HIS A 187 4.15 -10.25 6.34
CA HIS A 187 3.69 -11.63 6.63
C HIS A 187 2.17 -11.71 6.59
N ALA A 188 1.47 -10.68 7.06
CA ALA A 188 0.03 -10.71 7.16
C ALA A 188 -0.68 -10.28 5.88
N ASN A 189 -0.02 -9.89 4.78
CA ASN A 189 -0.71 -9.58 3.53
C ASN A 189 -0.96 -10.86 2.70
N PRO A 190 -2.20 -11.37 2.61
CA PRO A 190 -2.51 -12.58 1.86
C PRO A 190 -2.23 -12.43 0.36
N LEU A 191 -2.16 -11.21 -0.20
CA LEU A 191 -1.77 -11.01 -1.60
C LEU A 191 -0.27 -11.25 -1.83
N LEU A 192 0.56 -11.13 -0.79
CA LEU A 192 2.01 -11.33 -0.87
C LEU A 192 2.43 -12.73 -0.43
N VAL A 193 1.67 -13.35 0.47
CA VAL A 193 1.96 -14.69 1.00
C VAL A 193 1.09 -15.80 0.42
N ALA A 194 0.14 -15.46 -0.46
CA ALA A 194 -0.58 -16.45 -1.26
C ALA A 194 0.41 -17.28 -2.08
N LYS A 195 0.17 -18.59 -2.10
CA LYS A 195 0.94 -19.55 -2.88
C LYS A 195 0.38 -19.71 -4.28
#